data_AF-A0A0F9A9F4-F1
#
_entry.id   AF-A0A0F9A9F4-F1
#
_cell.length_a   1.000
_cell.length_b   1.000
_cell.length_c   1.000
_cell.angle_alpha   90.00
_cell.angle_beta   90.00
_cell.angle_gamma   90.00
#
_symmetry.space_group_name_H-M   'P 1'
#
loop_
_entity.id
_entity.type
_entity.pdbx_description
1 polymer ?
#
loop_
_entity_poly.entity_id
_entity_poly.type
_entity_poly.pdbx_seq_one_letter_code
_entity_poly.pdbx_strand_id
1 'polypeptide(L)' 'MKIFTKIKYVIVQNIWEMTNHMGRKFTDSGHGGAAMIVEEIENGRRYRCNDGHLDEDFDDIVFSVKRVSK' A
#
# COMPACT_ATOMS: atom_id res chain seq x y z
N MET A 1 9.30 11.49 3.95
CA MET A 1 10.41 10.62 3.48
C MET A 1 10.76 10.97 2.04
N LYS A 2 12.03 10.92 1.63
CA LYS A 2 12.46 11.03 0.23
C LYS A 2 13.12 9.72 -0.19
N ILE A 3 12.77 9.21 -1.37
CA ILE A 3 13.33 7.98 -1.95
C ILE A 3 14.12 8.38 -3.19
N PHE A 4 15.39 8.00 -3.25
CA PHE A 4 16.24 8.18 -4.43
C PHE A 4 16.46 6.82 -5.08
N THR A 5 16.18 6.73 -6.38
CA THR A 5 16.29 5.49 -7.13
C THR A 5 16.96 5.73 -8.48
N LYS A 6 17.72 4.73 -8.95
CA LYS A 6 18.34 4.74 -10.29
C LYS A 6 17.34 4.35 -11.39
N ILE A 7 16.23 3.73 -11.02
CA ILE A 7 15.16 3.32 -11.94
C ILE A 7 14.01 4.33 -11.93
N LYS A 8 13.26 4.44 -13.02
CA LYS A 8 12.22 5.47 -13.19
C LYS A 8 10.89 5.15 -12.51
N TYR A 9 10.79 4.06 -11.76
CA TYR A 9 9.56 3.64 -11.11
C TYR A 9 9.78 3.26 -9.64
N VAL A 10 8.71 3.36 -8.87
CA VAL A 10 8.58 2.87 -7.49
C VAL A 10 7.36 1.97 -7.45
N ILE A 11 7.49 0.84 -6.78
CA ILE A 11 6.39 -0.08 -6.47
C ILE A 11 6.08 0.09 -4.99
N VAL A 12 4.79 0.19 -4.68
CA VAL A 12 4.27 0.27 -3.32
C VAL A 12 3.30 -0.88 -3.15
N GLN A 13 3.46 -1.64 -2.07
CA GLN A 13 2.58 -2.74 -1.69
C GLN A 13 2.10 -2.48 -0.26
N ASN A 14 0.80 -2.65 -0.02
CA ASN A 14 0.29 -2.83 1.33
C ASN A 14 0.50 -4.29 1.71
N ILE A 15 1.23 -4.54 2.79
CA ILE A 15 1.60 -5.89 3.24
C ILE A 15 1.13 -6.12 4.66
N TRP A 16 0.62 -7.32 4.93
CA TRP A 16 0.17 -7.69 6.26
C TRP A 16 0.59 -9.12 6.63
N GLU A 17 0.92 -9.35 7.90
CA GLU A 17 1.11 -10.71 8.42
C GLU A 17 -0.24 -11.31 8.80
N MET A 18 -0.61 -12.39 8.15
CA MET A 18 -1.85 -13.12 8.41
C MET A 18 -1.55 -14.48 9.04
N THR A 19 -2.53 -15.02 9.75
CA THR A 19 -2.49 -16.39 10.28
C THR A 19 -3.63 -17.19 9.66
N ASN A 20 -3.31 -18.34 9.06
CA ASN A 20 -4.33 -19.19 8.45
C ASN A 20 -5.04 -20.04 9.52
N HIS A 21 -6.06 -20.81 9.10
CA HIS A 21 -6.83 -21.70 9.98
C HIS A 21 -6.01 -22.79 10.68
N MET A 22 -4.76 -23.03 10.26
CA MET A 22 -3.82 -23.98 10.89
C MET A 22 -2.86 -23.29 11.87
N GLY A 23 -3.00 -21.98 12.13
CA GLY A 23 -2.08 -21.23 12.97
C GLY A 23 -0.75 -20.87 12.30
N ARG A 24 -0.61 -21.08 10.98
CA ARG A 24 0.62 -20.73 10.25
C ARG A 24 0.59 -19.26 9.83
N LYS A 25 1.66 -18.55 10.13
CA LYS A 25 1.91 -17.18 9.69
C LYS A 25 2.34 -17.14 8.22
N PHE A 26 1.83 -16.15 7.48
CA PHE A 26 2.24 -15.83 6.12
C PHE A 26 2.09 -14.33 5.86
N THR A 27 2.81 -13.80 4.88
CA THR A 27 2.67 -12.41 4.45
C THR A 27 1.75 -12.36 3.25
N ASP A 28 0.83 -11.40 3.26
CA ASP A 28 -0.04 -11.13 2.13
C ASP A 28 0.00 -9.68 1.66
N SER A 29 -0.43 -9.46 0.41
CA SER A 29 -0.48 -8.13 -0.20
C SER A 29 -1.63 -7.99 -1.18
N GLY A 30 -2.32 -6.84 -1.15
CA GLY A 30 -3.28 -6.45 -2.18
C GLY A 30 -4.65 -7.12 -2.07
N HIS A 31 -4.95 -7.79 -0.96
CA HIS A 31 -6.26 -8.37 -0.71
C HIS A 31 -6.62 -8.41 0.77
N GLY A 32 -7.91 -8.46 1.06
CA GLY A 32 -8.43 -8.46 2.43
C GLY A 32 -7.85 -7.31 3.26
N GLY A 33 -7.37 -7.60 4.47
CA GLY A 33 -6.73 -6.61 5.34
C GLY A 33 -5.45 -5.96 4.78
N ALA A 34 -4.89 -6.49 3.68
CA ALA A 34 -3.78 -5.89 2.96
C ALA A 34 -4.21 -5.22 1.65
N ALA A 35 -5.51 -4.99 1.43
CA ALA A 35 -6.02 -4.36 0.23
C ALA A 35 -5.63 -2.87 0.15
N MET A 36 -5.66 -2.33 -1.07
CA MET A 36 -5.35 -0.92 -1.32
C MET A 36 -6.02 -0.40 -2.59
N ILE A 37 -6.49 0.84 -2.54
CA ILE A 37 -6.93 1.62 -3.70
C ILE A 37 -5.78 2.55 -4.10
N VAL A 38 -5.53 2.61 -5.42
CA VAL A 38 -4.53 3.50 -6.02
C VAL A 38 -5.22 4.49 -6.94
N GLU A 39 -5.07 5.76 -6.62
CA GLU A 39 -5.58 6.87 -7.43
C GLU A 39 -4.41 7.57 -8.11
N GLU A 40 -4.49 7.79 -9.42
CA GLU A 40 -3.58 8.70 -10.10
C GLU A 40 -3.87 10.14 -9.68
N ILE A 41 -2.82 10.87 -9.33
CA ILE A 41 -2.89 12.30 -9.00
C ILE A 41 -1.84 13.05 -9.81
N GLU A 42 -1.92 14.38 -9.83
CA GLU A 42 -0.89 15.19 -10.47
C GLU A 42 0.50 14.81 -9.96
N ASN A 43 1.34 14.36 -10.90
CA ASN A 43 2.75 14.03 -10.67
C ASN A 43 2.98 12.95 -9.58
N GLY A 44 2.03 12.01 -9.42
CA GLY A 44 2.15 10.97 -8.42
C GLY A 44 0.97 10.00 -8.34
N ARG A 45 0.91 9.29 -7.22
CA ARG A 45 -0.21 8.40 -6.85
C ARG A 45 -0.60 8.62 -5.40
N ARG A 46 -1.90 8.52 -5.11
CA ARG A 46 -2.45 8.44 -3.76
C ARG A 46 -2.80 6.99 -3.46
N TYR A 47 -2.50 6.59 -2.23
CA TYR A 47 -2.68 5.24 -1.70
C TYR A 47 -3.63 5.31 -0.51
N ARG A 48 -4.63 4.46 -0.53
CA ARG A 48 -5.68 4.29 0.48
C ARG A 48 -5.71 2.82 0.84
N CYS A 49 -5.35 2.48 2.08
CA CYS A 49 -5.01 1.13 2.47
C CYS A 49 -5.74 0.75 3.76
N ASN A 50 -6.13 -0.52 3.86
CA ASN A 50 -6.59 -1.14 5.10
C ASN A 50 -5.41 -1.42 6.03
N ASP A 51 -5.67 -1.54 7.33
CA ASP A 51 -4.68 -1.80 8.38
C ASP A 51 -4.64 -3.25 8.90
N GLY A 52 -5.02 -4.22 8.07
CA GLY A 52 -5.13 -5.62 8.45
C GLY A 52 -6.56 -6.09 8.72
N HIS A 53 -7.52 -5.17 8.78
CA HIS A 53 -8.95 -5.46 8.90
C HIS A 53 -9.67 -5.43 7.56
N LEU A 54 -10.78 -6.17 7.48
CA LEU A 54 -11.67 -6.17 6.33
C LEU A 54 -12.65 -5.01 6.48
N ASP A 55 -12.37 -3.91 5.80
CA ASP A 55 -13.24 -2.75 5.65
C ASP A 55 -13.27 -2.29 4.19
N GLU A 56 -14.26 -1.46 3.86
CA GLU A 56 -14.53 -1.03 2.49
C GLU A 56 -14.28 0.48 2.28
N ASP A 57 -13.85 1.21 3.31
CA ASP A 57 -13.59 2.65 3.24
C ASP A 57 -12.12 3.01 2.97
N PHE A 58 -11.18 2.10 3.22
CA PHE A 58 -9.76 2.24 2.88
C PHE A 58 -9.16 3.56 3.39
N ASP A 59 -9.48 3.95 4.63
CA ASP A 59 -9.05 5.23 5.19
C ASP A 59 -8.11 5.13 6.41
N ASP A 60 -7.74 3.91 6.83
CA ASP A 60 -6.81 3.71 7.95
C ASP A 60 -5.42 4.26 7.66
N ILE A 61 -4.88 3.96 6.47
CA ILE A 61 -3.56 4.42 6.04
C ILE A 61 -3.70 5.12 4.69
N VAL A 62 -3.58 6.45 4.73
CA VAL A 62 -3.66 7.31 3.55
C VAL A 62 -2.35 8.07 3.35
N PHE A 63 -1.74 7.91 2.17
CA PHE A 63 -0.54 8.65 1.82
C PHE A 63 -0.43 8.92 0.32
N SER A 64 0.55 9.73 -0.07
CA SER A 64 0.82 10.03 -1.48
C SER A 64 2.31 9.94 -1.78
N VAL A 65 2.64 9.38 -2.93
CA VAL A 65 3.99 9.39 -3.48
C VAL A 65 3.99 10.33 -4.68
N LYS A 66 4.76 11.40 -4.57
CA LYS A 66 4.92 12.40 -5.63
C LYS A 66 6.36 12.44 -6.11
N ARG A 67 6.53 12.62 -7.41
CA ARG A 67 7.86 12.89 -7.97
C ARG A 67 8.24 14.31 -7.59
N VAL A 68 9.35 14.49 -6.90
CA VAL A 68 9.88 15.83 -6.67
C VAL A 68 10.51 16.30 -7.99
N SER A 69 10.05 17.42 -8.54
CA SER A 69 10.72 18.05 -9.67
C SER A 69 12.16 18.40 -9.27
N LYS A 70 13.08 18.31 -10.22
CA LYS A 70 14.43 18.86 -10.02
C LYS A 70 14.36 20.38 -9.92
#